data_AF-A0A430A1F8-F1
#
_entry.id   AF-A0A430A1F8-F1
#
_cell.length_a   1.000
_cell.length_b   1.000
_cell.length_c   1.000
_cell.angle_alpha   90.00
_cell.angle_beta   90.00
_cell.angle_gamma   90.00
#
_symmetry.space_group_name_H-M   'P 1'
#
loop_
_entity.id
_entity.type
_entity.pdbx_description
1 polymer ?
#
loop_
_entity_poly.entity_id
_entity_poly.type
_entity_poly.pdbx_seq_one_letter_code
_entity_poly.pdbx_strand_id
1 'polypeptide(L)'
;MTEIVGKVSDTQMLRQAIPLILKEKFKEGATFEELWAELFKDKKLAKVMINTDKKPRLGLLQGLSNRIKDGKEENLMLVKKEDGKNYFMYFDNSLEKQVKLTQNYLSSFRNINFDKETKLDKNKEDLLKEQIELLKKLEEINKKLVI
;
A
#
# COMPACT_ATOMS: atom_id res chain seq x y z
N MET A 1 -31.86 -4.34 16.80
CA MET A 1 -30.73 -4.68 15.93
C MET A 1 -29.48 -4.10 16.54
N THR A 2 -28.67 -4.95 17.18
CA THR A 2 -27.41 -4.53 17.80
C THR A 2 -26.36 -4.53 16.72
N GLU A 3 -25.88 -3.35 16.30
CA GLU A 3 -24.77 -3.24 15.37
C GLU A 3 -23.53 -3.87 16.02
N ILE A 4 -23.08 -5.01 15.47
CA ILE A 4 -21.76 -5.55 15.77
C ILE A 4 -20.77 -4.62 15.07
N VAL A 5 -20.40 -3.53 15.73
CA VAL A 5 -19.27 -2.70 15.31
C VAL A 5 -18.02 -3.57 15.47
N GLY A 6 -17.59 -4.21 14.37
CA GLY A 6 -16.42 -5.07 14.36
C GLY A 6 -15.21 -4.33 14.93
N LYS A 7 -14.57 -4.92 15.95
CA LYS A 7 -13.38 -4.35 16.59
C LYS A 7 -12.29 -4.17 15.52
N VAL A 8 -11.98 -2.92 15.19
CA VAL A 8 -10.89 -2.59 14.26
C VAL A 8 -9.58 -3.14 14.82
N SER A 9 -8.84 -3.89 14.01
CA SER A 9 -7.55 -4.45 14.45
C SER A 9 -6.52 -3.35 14.74
N ASP A 10 -5.60 -3.58 15.68
CA ASP A 10 -4.55 -2.62 16.04
C ASP A 10 -3.77 -2.15 14.80
N THR A 11 -3.43 -3.08 13.90
CA THR A 11 -2.76 -2.78 12.62
C THR A 11 -3.61 -1.88 11.73
N GLN A 12 -4.92 -2.09 11.67
CA GLN A 12 -5.82 -1.24 10.88
C GLN A 12 -5.97 0.16 11.48
N MET A 13 -5.92 0.30 12.81
CA MET A 13 -5.90 1.61 13.46
C MET A 13 -4.66 2.41 13.05
N LEU A 14 -3.47 1.80 13.05
CA LEU A 14 -2.24 2.45 12.59
C LEU A 14 -2.32 2.81 11.10
N ARG A 15 -2.82 1.89 10.26
CA ARG A 15 -2.98 2.13 8.82
C ARG A 15 -3.85 3.35 8.50
N GLN A 16 -4.87 3.62 9.31
CA GLN A 16 -5.73 4.78 9.15
C GLN A 16 -5.06 6.08 9.62
N ALA A 17 -4.26 6.02 10.69
CA ALA A 17 -3.61 7.21 11.27
C ALA A 17 -2.37 7.68 10.49
N ILE A 18 -1.57 6.74 9.97
CA ILE A 18 -0.27 7.03 9.35
C ILE A 18 -0.37 7.98 8.14
N PRO A 19 -1.30 7.79 7.18
CA PRO A 19 -1.48 8.73 6.07
C PRO A 19 -1.71 10.18 6.52
N LEU A 20 -2.54 10.39 7.56
CA LEU A 20 -2.84 11.71 8.10
C LEU A 20 -1.58 12.34 8.72
N ILE A 21 -0.87 11.59 9.56
CA ILE A 21 0.36 12.05 10.22
C ILE A 21 1.42 12.43 9.19
N LEU A 22 1.63 11.58 8.18
CA LEU A 22 2.63 11.83 7.15
C LEU A 22 2.25 13.05 6.31
N LYS A 23 0.98 13.18 5.91
CA LYS A 23 0.49 14.32 5.13
C LYS A 23 0.65 15.65 5.88
N GLU A 24 0.32 15.67 7.16
CA GLU A 24 0.26 16.91 7.95
C GLU A 24 1.62 17.31 8.53
N LYS A 25 2.43 16.34 8.98
CA LYS A 25 3.63 16.60 9.80
C LYS A 25 4.93 16.22 9.12
N PHE A 26 4.92 15.29 8.18
CA PHE A 26 6.12 14.75 7.55
C PHE A 26 6.02 14.75 6.03
N LYS A 27 5.98 15.96 5.44
CA LYS A 27 5.86 16.14 3.98
C LYS A 27 6.97 15.43 3.19
N GLU A 28 8.17 15.35 3.75
CA GLU A 28 9.30 14.65 3.14
C GLU A 28 9.42 13.18 3.58
N GLY A 29 8.42 12.68 4.31
CA GLY A 29 8.43 11.37 4.95
C GLY A 29 9.02 11.37 6.35
N ALA A 30 8.78 10.27 7.06
CA ALA A 30 9.25 10.03 8.42
C ALA A 30 10.04 8.72 8.49
N THR A 31 11.11 8.69 9.26
CA THR A 31 11.76 7.44 9.67
C THR A 31 10.84 6.61 10.56
N PHE A 32 11.21 5.35 10.81
CA PHE A 32 10.46 4.48 11.70
C PHE A 32 10.31 5.10 13.10
N GLU A 33 11.39 5.64 13.64
CA GLU A 33 11.45 6.22 14.98
C GLU A 33 10.59 7.47 15.09
N GLU A 34 10.65 8.36 14.11
CA GLU A 34 9.85 9.59 14.05
C GLU A 34 8.35 9.27 13.95
N LEU A 35 7.99 8.36 13.05
CA LEU A 35 6.60 7.96 12.87
C LEU A 35 6.06 7.24 14.11
N TRP A 36 6.87 6.37 14.72
CA TRP A 36 6.51 5.69 15.98
C TRP A 36 6.28 6.69 17.11
N ALA A 37 7.18 7.65 17.30
CA ALA A 37 7.04 8.68 18.32
C ALA A 37 5.78 9.54 18.11
N GLU A 38 5.45 9.88 16.86
CA GLU A 38 4.27 10.67 16.55
C GLU A 38 2.97 9.89 16.78
N LEU A 39 2.91 8.63 16.34
CA LEU A 39 1.78 7.73 16.61
C LEU A 39 1.54 7.55 18.12
N PHE A 40 2.62 7.51 18.91
CA PHE A 40 2.55 7.33 20.36
C PHE A 40 1.92 8.53 21.09
N LYS A 41 1.85 9.71 20.46
CA LYS A 41 1.18 10.88 21.05
C LYS A 41 -0.34 10.73 21.07
N ASP A 42 -0.92 9.87 20.22
CA ASP A 42 -2.34 9.55 20.25
C ASP A 42 -2.65 8.57 21.39
N LYS A 43 -3.50 8.98 22.34
CA LYS A 43 -3.83 8.19 23.53
C LYS A 43 -4.50 6.85 23.21
N LYS A 44 -5.23 6.72 22.10
CA LYS A 44 -5.86 5.46 21.68
C LYS A 44 -4.84 4.54 21.03
N LEU A 45 -3.98 5.06 20.16
CA LEU A 45 -2.92 4.29 19.52
C LEU A 45 -1.85 3.83 20.52
N ALA A 46 -1.44 4.71 21.44
CA ALA A 46 -0.46 4.39 22.48
C ALA A 46 -0.84 3.16 23.30
N LYS A 47 -2.14 2.97 23.58
CA LYS A 47 -2.66 1.79 24.32
C LYS A 47 -2.41 0.48 23.57
N VAL A 48 -2.50 0.49 22.24
CA VAL A 48 -2.30 -0.71 21.43
C VAL A 48 -0.85 -0.90 20.99
N MET A 49 -0.04 0.17 21.03
CA MET A 49 1.38 0.16 20.67
C MET A 49 2.30 -0.41 21.77
N ILE A 50 1.77 -0.66 22.97
CA ILE A 50 2.46 -1.29 24.09
C ILE A 50 1.80 -2.64 24.42
N ASN A 51 2.58 -3.66 24.72
CA ASN A 51 2.05 -4.97 25.16
C ASN A 51 1.76 -4.97 26.68
N THR A 52 1.26 -6.09 27.18
CA THR A 52 0.97 -6.27 28.62
C THR A 52 2.20 -6.12 29.51
N ASP A 53 3.40 -6.38 28.98
CA ASP A 53 4.69 -6.26 29.68
C ASP A 53 5.28 -4.85 29.63
N LYS A 54 4.49 -3.85 29.20
CA LYS A 54 4.91 -2.47 28.99
C LYS A 54 6.02 -2.29 27.94
N LYS A 55 6.20 -3.27 27.04
CA LYS A 55 7.18 -3.22 25.95
C LYS A 55 6.55 -2.71 24.64
N PRO A 56 7.31 -1.94 23.81
CA PRO A 56 6.85 -1.52 22.50
C PRO A 56 6.53 -2.69 21.55
N ARG A 57 5.36 -2.64 20.91
CA ARG A 57 4.92 -3.59 19.86
C ARG A 57 5.41 -3.13 18.48
N LEU A 58 6.73 -3.04 18.31
CA LEU A 58 7.36 -2.56 17.06
C LEU A 58 6.93 -3.37 15.81
N GLY A 59 6.54 -4.63 16.02
CA GLY A 59 5.97 -5.50 14.99
C GLY A 59 4.73 -4.93 14.28
N LEU A 60 4.00 -3.98 14.87
CA LEU A 60 2.87 -3.31 14.22
C LEU A 60 3.32 -2.47 13.01
N LEU A 61 4.35 -1.63 13.20
CA LEU A 61 4.87 -0.77 12.13
C LEU A 61 5.79 -1.56 11.18
N GLN A 62 6.43 -2.62 11.66
CA GLN A 62 7.15 -3.57 10.80
C GLN A 62 6.19 -4.36 9.89
N GLY A 63 5.03 -4.77 10.41
CA GLY A 63 3.97 -5.39 9.61
C GLY A 63 3.49 -4.48 8.49
N LEU A 64 3.33 -3.18 8.76
CA LEU A 64 3.04 -2.19 7.72
C LEU A 64 4.16 -2.08 6.69
N SER A 65 5.41 -2.04 7.13
CA SER A 65 6.57 -1.97 6.23
C SER A 65 6.58 -3.12 5.22
N ASN A 66 6.27 -4.33 5.68
CA ASN A 66 6.15 -5.51 4.83
C ASN A 66 4.97 -5.37 3.86
N ARG A 67 3.81 -4.89 4.32
CA ARG A 67 2.65 -4.64 3.44
C ARG A 67 2.94 -3.61 2.35
N ILE A 68 3.67 -2.55 2.67
CA ILE A 68 4.11 -1.54 1.68
C ILE A 68 5.02 -2.18 0.63
N LYS A 69 5.99 -3.01 1.06
CA LYS A 69 6.90 -3.72 0.15
C LYS A 69 6.16 -4.72 -0.74
N ASP A 70 5.14 -5.37 -0.21
CA ASP A 70 4.25 -6.29 -0.94
C ASP A 70 3.24 -5.55 -1.85
N GLY A 71 3.25 -4.22 -1.91
CA GLY A 71 2.29 -3.44 -2.71
C GLY A 71 0.85 -3.47 -2.17
N LYS A 72 0.64 -3.86 -0.91
CA LYS A 72 -0.67 -3.96 -0.24
C LYS A 72 -1.12 -2.67 0.47
N GLU A 73 -0.37 -1.59 0.30
CA GLU A 73 -0.74 -0.23 0.74
C GLU A 73 -0.68 0.72 -0.46
N GLU A 74 -1.78 1.40 -0.75
CA GLU A 74 -1.95 2.15 -1.99
C GLU A 74 -1.36 3.56 -1.94
N ASN A 75 -1.33 4.19 -0.76
CA ASN A 75 -0.97 5.59 -0.54
C ASN A 75 0.30 5.77 0.29
N LEU A 76 1.03 4.69 0.53
CA LEU A 76 2.26 4.68 1.33
C LEU A 76 3.40 4.03 0.53
N MET A 77 4.60 4.55 0.69
CA MET A 77 5.82 3.91 0.22
C MET A 77 6.97 4.05 1.19
N LEU A 78 7.93 3.14 1.03
CA LEU A 78 9.21 3.19 1.72
C LEU A 78 10.27 3.64 0.71
N VAL A 79 10.98 4.71 1.05
CA VAL A 79 12.10 5.24 0.25
C VAL A 79 13.36 5.18 1.09
N LYS A 80 14.44 4.67 0.52
CA LYS A 80 15.77 4.79 1.13
C LYS A 80 16.38 6.10 0.67
N LYS A 81 16.71 7.01 1.61
CA LYS A 81 17.35 8.29 1.31
C LYS A 81 18.88 8.20 1.40
N GLU A 82 19.56 9.29 1.03
CA GLU A 82 21.02 9.40 1.01
C GLU A 82 21.67 9.15 2.37
N ASP A 83 20.96 9.46 3.46
CA ASP A 83 21.38 9.16 4.83
C ASP A 83 21.35 7.66 5.19
N GLY A 84 20.93 6.81 4.24
CA GLY A 84 20.85 5.37 4.38
C GLY A 84 19.61 4.86 5.11
N LYS A 85 18.72 5.74 5.59
CA LYS A 85 17.51 5.36 6.34
C LYS A 85 16.32 5.14 5.42
N ASN A 86 15.37 4.33 5.90
CA ASN A 86 14.09 4.12 5.24
C ASN A 86 13.05 5.11 5.77
N TYR A 87 12.42 5.83 4.85
CA TYR A 87 11.38 6.82 5.12
C TYR A 87 10.02 6.30 4.67
N PHE A 88 9.04 6.35 5.55
CA PHE A 88 7.62 6.22 5.22
C PHE A 88 7.16 7.53 4.58
N MET A 89 6.65 7.46 3.37
CA MET A 89 6.14 8.61 2.64
C MET A 89 4.68 8.40 2.28
N TYR A 90 3.88 9.45 2.45
CA TYR A 90 2.51 9.51 1.97
C TYR A 90 2.47 10.21 0.61
N PHE A 91 1.71 9.66 -0.32
CA PHE A 91 1.46 10.27 -1.63
C PHE A 91 -0.04 10.52 -1.82
N ASP A 92 -0.39 11.77 -2.07
CA ASP A 92 -1.76 12.21 -2.32
C ASP A 92 -1.98 12.27 -3.84
N ASN A 93 -2.66 11.27 -4.42
CA ASN A 93 -3.03 11.19 -5.84
C ASN A 93 -2.00 11.75 -6.84
N SER A 94 -0.71 11.60 -6.53
CA SER A 94 0.34 12.12 -7.37
C SER A 94 0.48 11.26 -8.62
N LEU A 95 1.08 11.82 -9.66
CA LEU A 95 1.34 11.07 -10.89
C LEU A 95 2.16 9.80 -10.58
N GLU A 96 3.11 9.89 -9.64
CA GLU A 96 3.93 8.77 -9.19
C GLU A 96 3.08 7.66 -8.54
N LYS A 97 2.05 8.03 -7.77
CA LYS A 97 1.11 7.05 -7.18
C LYS A 97 0.29 6.35 -8.27
N GLN A 98 -0.24 7.11 -9.23
CA GLN A 98 -0.97 6.55 -10.38
C GLN A 98 -0.08 5.55 -11.13
N VAL A 99 1.16 5.95 -11.45
CA VAL A 99 2.12 5.12 -12.15
C VAL A 99 2.42 3.82 -11.41
N LYS A 100 2.64 3.90 -10.09
CA LYS A 100 2.93 2.72 -9.25
C LYS A 100 1.75 1.77 -9.14
N LEU A 101 0.53 2.30 -8.94
CA LEU A 101 -0.69 1.47 -8.90
C LEU A 101 -0.91 0.75 -10.24
N THR A 102 -0.71 1.45 -11.35
CA THR A 102 -0.78 0.85 -12.68
C THR A 102 0.29 -0.22 -12.90
N GLN A 103 1.54 -0.01 -12.44
CA GLN A 103 2.59 -1.03 -12.49
C GLN A 103 2.21 -2.29 -11.69
N ASN A 104 1.69 -2.13 -10.48
CA ASN A 104 1.25 -3.25 -9.64
C ASN A 104 0.13 -4.05 -10.32
N TYR A 105 -0.86 -3.36 -10.89
CA TYR A 105 -1.96 -3.99 -11.63
C TYR A 105 -1.44 -4.77 -12.85
N LEU A 106 -0.60 -4.16 -13.68
CA LEU A 106 0.00 -4.82 -14.85
C LEU A 106 0.83 -6.06 -14.45
N SER A 107 1.57 -5.97 -13.34
CA SER A 107 2.35 -7.11 -12.83
C SER A 107 1.47 -8.28 -12.40
N SER A 108 0.33 -7.99 -11.76
CA SER A 108 -0.62 -9.01 -11.32
C SER A 108 -1.24 -9.73 -12.51
N PHE A 109 -1.56 -9.00 -13.58
CA PHE A 109 -2.13 -9.59 -14.79
C PHE A 109 -1.16 -10.53 -15.51
N ARG A 110 0.14 -10.21 -15.56
CA ARG A 110 1.16 -11.08 -16.18
C ARG A 110 1.27 -12.47 -15.55
N ASN A 111 0.83 -12.60 -14.30
CA ASN A 111 0.85 -13.86 -13.57
C ASN A 111 -0.45 -14.68 -13.76
N ILE A 112 -1.42 -14.17 -14.51
CA ILE A 112 -2.64 -14.92 -14.84
C ILE A 112 -2.32 -15.88 -15.98
N ASN A 113 -2.19 -17.17 -15.64
CA ASN A 113 -2.12 -18.25 -16.61
C ASN A 113 -3.50 -18.88 -16.74
N PHE A 114 -4.07 -18.84 -17.95
CA PHE A 114 -5.23 -19.65 -18.27
C PHE A 114 -4.77 -21.11 -18.44
N ASP A 115 -5.47 -22.04 -17.79
CA ASP A 115 -5.21 -23.46 -17.99
C ASP A 115 -5.46 -23.81 -19.47
N LYS A 116 -4.63 -24.69 -20.05
CA LYS A 116 -4.73 -25.12 -21.45
C LYS A 116 -6.07 -25.79 -21.76
N GLU A 117 -6.77 -26.28 -20.74
CA GLU A 117 -8.09 -26.91 -20.86
C GLU A 117 -9.26 -25.90 -20.81
N THR A 118 -8.98 -24.62 -20.57
CA THR A 118 -10.01 -23.57 -20.51
C THR A 118 -10.61 -23.34 -21.89
N LYS A 119 -11.78 -23.91 -22.15
CA LYS A 119 -12.55 -23.64 -23.37
C LYS A 119 -13.31 -22.33 -23.23
N LEU A 120 -12.90 -21.33 -24.03
CA LEU A 120 -13.63 -20.09 -24.19
C LEU A 120 -14.56 -20.20 -25.39
N ASP A 121 -15.75 -19.61 -25.28
CA ASP A 121 -16.57 -19.34 -26.45
C ASP A 121 -15.99 -18.16 -27.23
N LYS A 122 -16.39 -18.01 -28.50
CA LYS A 122 -15.86 -16.98 -29.40
C LYS A 122 -15.98 -15.56 -28.83
N ASN A 123 -17.08 -15.26 -28.13
CA ASN A 123 -17.28 -13.93 -27.54
C ASN A 123 -16.25 -13.67 -26.43
N LYS A 124 -16.00 -14.64 -25.55
CA LYS A 124 -14.96 -14.53 -24.51
C LYS A 124 -13.55 -14.46 -25.10
N GLU A 125 -13.27 -15.16 -26.19
CA GLU A 125 -11.99 -15.04 -26.90
C GLU A 125 -11.77 -13.64 -27.47
N ASP A 126 -12.80 -13.05 -28.07
CA ASP A 126 -12.74 -11.70 -28.63
C ASP A 126 -12.55 -10.65 -27.52
N LEU A 127 -13.27 -10.77 -26.40
CA LEU A 127 -13.09 -9.91 -25.22
C LEU A 127 -11.69 -10.05 -24.59
N LEU A 128 -11.14 -11.26 -24.54
CA LEU A 128 -9.79 -11.48 -24.02
C LEU A 128 -8.73 -10.82 -24.91
N LYS A 129 -8.88 -10.91 -26.24
CA LYS A 129 -7.99 -10.22 -27.18
C LYS A 129 -8.06 -8.70 -27.00
N GLU A 130 -9.27 -8.15 -26.87
CA GLU A 130 -9.46 -6.72 -26.61
C GLU A 130 -8.80 -6.28 -25.30
N GLN A 131 -8.99 -7.06 -24.22
CA GLN A 131 -8.37 -6.80 -22.93
C GLN A 131 -6.83 -6.78 -23.03
N ILE A 132 -6.23 -7.75 -23.74
CA ILE A 132 -4.77 -7.81 -23.94
C ILE A 132 -4.26 -6.56 -24.66
N GLU A 133 -4.96 -6.11 -25.70
CA GLU A 133 -4.57 -4.89 -26.44
C GLU A 133 -4.70 -3.62 -25.58
N LEU A 134 -5.75 -3.51 -24.76
CA LEU A 134 -5.90 -2.40 -23.82
C LEU A 134 -4.78 -2.40 -22.77
N LEU A 135 -4.38 -3.56 -22.27
CA LEU A 135 -3.28 -3.69 -21.31
C LEU A 135 -1.93 -3.28 -21.90
N LYS A 136 -1.66 -3.63 -23.16
CA LYS A 136 -0.44 -3.16 -23.87
C LYS A 136 -0.42 -1.63 -23.97
N LYS A 137 -1.54 -1.02 -24.39
CA LYS A 137 -1.66 0.45 -24.45
C LYS A 137 -1.46 1.10 -23.09
N LEU A 138 -2.05 0.53 -22.03
CA LEU A 138 -1.86 1.00 -20.67
C LEU A 138 -0.40 0.90 -20.24
N GLU A 139 0.30 -0.19 -20.55
CA GLU A 139 1.72 -0.35 -20.27
C GLU A 139 2.58 0.71 -20.98
N GLU A 140 2.31 0.99 -22.25
CA GLU A 140 3.02 2.02 -23.02
C GLU A 140 2.79 3.43 -22.47
N ILE A 141 1.55 3.78 -22.16
CA ILE A 141 1.21 5.08 -21.54
C ILE A 141 1.92 5.19 -20.20
N ASN A 142 1.84 4.14 -19.38
CA ASN A 142 2.42 4.16 -18.05
C ASN A 142 3.95 4.30 -18.09
N LYS A 143 4.64 3.66 -19.05
CA LYS A 143 6.08 3.85 -19.29
C LYS A 143 6.45 5.30 -19.61
N LYS A 144 5.60 6.02 -20.36
CA LYS A 144 5.83 7.44 -20.69
C LYS A 144 5.60 8.37 -19.50
N LEU A 145 4.83 7.93 -18.51
CA LEU A 145 4.54 8.69 -17.29
C LEU A 145 5.57 8.43 -16.16
N VAL A 146 6.45 7.44 -16.31
CA VAL A 146 7.58 7.26 -15.40
C VAL A 146 8.55 8.43 -15.61
N ILE A 147 8.68 9.29 -14.59
CA ILE A 147 9.60 10.44 -14.55
C ILE A 147 11.01 9.97 -14.17
#